data_AF-A0A660LXD9-F1
#
_entry.id   AF-A0A660LXD9-F1
#
_cell.length_a   1.000
_cell.length_b   1.000
_cell.length_c   1.000
_cell.angle_alpha   90.00
_cell.angle_beta   90.00
_cell.angle_gamma   90.00
#
_symmetry.space_group_name_H-M   'P 1'
#
loop_
_entity.id
_entity.type
_entity.pdbx_description
1 polymer ?
#
loop_
_entity_poly.entity_id
_entity_poly.type
_entity_poly.pdbx_seq_one_letter_code
_entity_poly.pdbx_strand_id
1 'polypeptide(L)'
;MKRVFLALAAVITGTVFFSAAVPSAAYAADASCDAYVFAMPAWYNGMMTKGSSGDCEFEGLKSASEPDKIDFSRTGFKIGANVVRCLLIASTYVAIFFLIKGGIAYMYSTGSPEGVAGAKKTVQNALIGFVIAMLAVQIVNVIGDII
;
A
#
# COMPACT_ATOMS: atom_id res chain seq x y z
N MET A 1 0.78 26.78 1.83
CA MET A 1 -0.15 25.87 1.14
C MET A 1 0.18 25.68 -0.34
N LYS A 2 0.35 26.72 -1.16
CA LYS A 2 0.73 26.58 -2.60
C LYS A 2 1.93 25.64 -2.86
N ARG A 3 3.03 25.77 -2.10
CA ARG A 3 4.20 24.87 -2.24
C ARG A 3 3.92 23.41 -1.91
N VAL A 4 3.07 23.16 -0.90
CA VAL A 4 2.67 21.80 -0.52
C VAL A 4 1.74 21.21 -1.57
N PHE A 5 0.79 21.99 -2.08
CA PHE A 5 -0.09 21.58 -3.19
C PHE A 5 0.69 21.26 -4.47
N LEU A 6 1.69 22.09 -4.82
CA LEU A 6 2.55 21.84 -5.98
C LEU A 6 3.41 20.58 -5.79
N ALA A 7 3.95 20.37 -4.59
CA ALA A 7 4.69 19.14 -4.27
C ALA A 7 3.77 17.91 -4.32
N LEU A 8 2.55 17.99 -3.78
CA LEU A 8 1.58 16.91 -3.84
C LEU A 8 1.21 16.56 -5.28
N ALA A 9 0.95 17.58 -6.12
CA ALA A 9 0.61 17.40 -7.52
C ALA A 9 1.76 16.76 -8.32
N ALA A 10 3.00 17.20 -8.07
CA ALA A 10 4.19 16.61 -8.69
C ALA A 10 4.38 15.15 -8.28
N VAL A 11 4.17 14.82 -7.00
CA VAL A 11 4.27 13.44 -6.51
C VAL A 11 3.15 12.56 -7.06
N ILE A 12 1.90 13.04 -7.12
CA ILE A 12 0.78 12.28 -7.69
C ILE A 12 1.00 11.99 -9.18
N THR A 13 1.57 12.94 -9.92
CA THR A 13 1.87 12.72 -11.34
C THR A 13 3.03 11.73 -11.50
N GLY A 14 4.03 11.81 -10.62
CA GLY A 14 5.16 10.87 -10.56
C GLY A 14 4.74 9.45 -10.17
N THR A 15 3.79 9.28 -9.25
CA THR A 15 3.31 7.95 -8.83
C THR A 15 2.54 7.25 -9.95
N VAL A 16 1.69 7.99 -10.68
CA VAL A 16 0.94 7.46 -11.82
C VAL A 16 1.89 7.05 -12.95
N PHE A 17 2.94 7.84 -13.23
CA PHE A 17 3.96 7.48 -14.21
C PHE A 17 4.79 6.25 -13.80
N PHE A 18 5.12 6.11 -12.51
CA PHE A 18 5.89 4.96 -12.02
C PHE A 18 5.14 3.65 -12.20
N SER A 19 3.83 3.60 -11.92
CA SER A 19 3.03 2.38 -12.08
C SER A 19 2.87 1.93 -13.54
N ALA A 20 3.01 2.80 -14.54
CA ALA A 20 2.95 2.41 -15.95
C ALA A 20 4.27 1.85 -16.50
N ALA A 21 5.39 2.08 -15.80
CA ALA A 21 6.74 1.74 -16.28
C ALA A 21 7.31 0.44 -15.70
N VAL A 22 6.66 -0.16 -14.69
CA VAL A 22 7.10 -1.45 -14.12
C VAL A 22 6.37 -2.58 -14.83
N PRO A 23 7.06 -3.46 -15.59
CA PRO A 23 6.42 -4.66 -16.11
C PRO A 23 5.97 -5.54 -14.94
N SER A 24 4.69 -5.92 -14.91
CA SER A 24 4.19 -6.91 -13.97
C SER A 24 4.90 -8.24 -14.24
N ALA A 25 5.77 -8.66 -13.33
CA ALA A 25 6.27 -10.03 -13.33
C ALA A 25 5.09 -10.95 -13.00
N ALA A 26 4.49 -11.56 -14.02
CA ALA A 26 3.43 -12.53 -13.86
C ALA A 26 4.02 -13.81 -13.25
N TYR A 27 4.08 -13.88 -11.92
CA TYR A 27 4.19 -15.16 -11.23
C TYR A 27 2.83 -15.86 -11.30
N ALA A 28 2.86 -17.19 -11.51
CA ALA A 28 1.71 -18.05 -11.76
C ALA A 28 0.83 -18.30 -10.52
N ALA A 29 0.43 -17.24 -9.80
CA ALA A 29 -0.58 -17.30 -8.76
C ALA A 29 -1.97 -17.03 -9.36
N ASP A 30 -2.96 -17.83 -8.98
CA ASP A 30 -4.33 -17.64 -9.45
C ASP A 30 -5.00 -16.54 -8.63
N ALA A 31 -5.17 -15.35 -9.24
CA ALA A 31 -5.76 -14.18 -8.59
C ALA A 31 -7.20 -14.41 -8.09
N SER A 32 -7.89 -15.50 -8.48
CA SER A 32 -9.23 -15.83 -7.96
C SER A 32 -9.21 -16.40 -6.54
N CYS A 33 -8.06 -16.85 -6.06
CA CYS A 33 -7.86 -17.33 -4.68
C CYS A 33 -7.31 -16.25 -3.74
N ASP A 34 -6.99 -15.06 -4.25
CA ASP A 34 -6.54 -13.94 -3.43
C ASP A 34 -7.71 -13.27 -2.71
N ALA A 35 -7.53 -12.97 -1.42
CA ALA A 35 -8.51 -12.29 -0.61
C ALA A 35 -8.08 -10.84 -0.32
N TYR A 36 -9.04 -9.92 -0.42
CA TYR A 36 -8.84 -8.52 -0.06
C TYR A 36 -9.95 -8.06 0.88
N VAL A 37 -9.57 -7.42 1.99
CA VAL A 37 -10.52 -6.82 2.94
C VAL A 37 -10.16 -5.35 3.07
N PHE A 38 -11.05 -4.44 2.68
CA PHE A 38 -10.79 -2.99 2.68
C PHE A 38 -9.46 -2.63 1.98
N ALA A 39 -9.28 -3.11 0.74
CA ALA A 39 -8.05 -2.96 -0.06
C ALA A 39 -6.77 -3.58 0.52
N MET A 40 -6.78 -4.08 1.76
CA MET A 40 -5.67 -4.81 2.36
C MET A 40 -5.64 -6.25 1.82
N PRO A 41 -4.52 -6.72 1.26
CA PRO A 41 -4.39 -8.11 0.86
C PRO A 41 -4.32 -9.06 2.05
N ALA A 42 -4.71 -10.32 1.86
CA ALA A 42 -4.37 -11.35 2.81
C ALA A 42 -2.85 -11.61 2.83
N TRP A 43 -2.33 -12.09 3.95
CA TRP A 43 -0.90 -12.41 4.10
C TRP A 43 -0.43 -13.50 3.11
N TYR A 44 -1.34 -14.36 2.64
CA TYR A 44 -1.10 -15.43 1.68
C TYR A 44 -1.28 -15.02 0.21
N ASN A 45 -1.64 -13.75 -0.09
CA ASN A 45 -1.91 -13.34 -1.48
C ASN A 45 -0.68 -13.56 -2.38
N GLY A 46 -0.94 -14.07 -3.58
CA GLY A 46 0.11 -14.45 -4.54
C GLY A 46 0.84 -15.76 -4.23
N MET A 47 0.33 -16.57 -3.29
CA MET A 47 0.85 -17.91 -2.95
C MET A 47 -0.24 -19.00 -2.96
N MET A 48 -1.35 -18.73 -3.62
CA MET A 48 -2.46 -19.68 -3.75
C MET A 48 -2.57 -20.15 -5.21
N THR A 49 -2.72 -21.46 -5.39
CA THR A 49 -2.99 -22.08 -6.69
C THR A 49 -4.37 -22.70 -6.70
N LYS A 50 -4.99 -22.74 -7.88
CA LYS A 50 -6.30 -23.36 -8.06
C LYS A 50 -6.12 -24.83 -8.45
N GLY A 51 -6.56 -25.73 -7.58
CA GLY A 51 -6.59 -27.16 -7.86
C GLY A 51 -7.58 -27.50 -8.98
N SER A 52 -7.43 -28.69 -9.57
CA SER A 52 -8.33 -29.17 -10.64
C SER A 52 -9.80 -29.33 -10.21
N SER A 53 -10.07 -29.40 -8.90
CA SER A 53 -11.41 -29.43 -8.30
C SER A 53 -11.97 -28.04 -7.93
N GLY A 54 -11.21 -26.97 -8.16
CA GLY A 54 -11.62 -25.59 -7.83
C GLY A 54 -11.29 -25.14 -6.41
N ASP A 55 -10.63 -26.00 -5.62
CA ASP A 55 -10.15 -25.67 -4.28
C ASP A 55 -8.88 -24.80 -4.34
N CYS A 56 -8.76 -23.84 -3.41
CA CYS A 56 -7.57 -23.00 -3.29
C CYS A 56 -6.58 -23.66 -2.32
N GLU A 57 -5.43 -24.08 -2.84
CA GLU A 57 -4.36 -24.69 -2.05
C GLU A 57 -3.19 -23.72 -1.90
N PHE A 58 -2.59 -23.68 -0.70
CA PHE A 58 -1.41 -22.87 -0.43
C PHE A 58 -0.17 -23.56 -1.00
N GLU A 59 0.54 -22.89 -1.91
CA GLU A 59 1.79 -23.37 -2.48
C GLU A 59 2.90 -22.35 -2.22
N GLY A 60 3.90 -22.73 -1.43
CA GLY A 60 5.05 -21.88 -1.13
C GLY A 60 5.88 -21.59 -2.39
N LEU A 61 6.61 -20.48 -2.38
CA LEU A 61 7.40 -20.07 -3.54
C LEU A 61 8.52 -21.08 -3.81
N LYS A 62 8.51 -21.64 -5.03
CA LYS A 62 9.53 -22.57 -5.54
C LYS A 62 10.79 -21.83 -5.98
N SER A 63 11.96 -22.41 -5.73
CA SER A 63 13.22 -21.79 -6.11
C SER A 63 13.47 -21.86 -7.62
N ALA A 64 13.98 -20.77 -8.22
CA ALA A 64 14.33 -20.72 -9.65
C ALA A 64 15.47 -21.69 -10.04
N SER A 65 16.26 -22.15 -9.06
CA SER A 65 17.36 -23.10 -9.27
C SER A 65 16.97 -24.56 -9.03
N GLU A 66 15.87 -24.84 -8.32
CA GLU A 66 15.39 -26.19 -8.03
C GLU A 66 13.86 -26.16 -7.78
N PRO A 67 13.03 -26.56 -8.77
CA PRO A 67 11.58 -26.38 -8.72
C PRO A 67 10.85 -27.23 -7.68
N ASP A 68 11.50 -28.25 -7.10
CA ASP A 68 10.90 -29.14 -6.09
C ASP A 68 11.18 -28.73 -4.64
N LYS A 69 11.97 -27.67 -4.41
CA LYS A 69 12.27 -27.17 -3.06
C LYS A 69 11.62 -25.81 -2.82
N ILE A 70 10.86 -25.74 -1.73
CA ILE A 70 10.28 -24.50 -1.23
C ILE A 70 11.41 -23.63 -0.70
N ASP A 71 11.51 -22.41 -1.23
CA ASP A 71 12.42 -21.41 -0.71
C ASP A 71 11.75 -20.70 0.47
N PHE A 72 12.05 -21.16 1.68
CA PHE A 72 11.49 -20.60 2.91
C PHE A 72 11.84 -19.11 3.07
N SER A 73 13.01 -18.68 2.60
CA SER A 73 13.40 -17.27 2.66
C SER A 73 12.52 -16.43 1.76
N ARG A 74 12.35 -16.80 0.48
CA ARG A 74 11.46 -16.05 -0.43
C ARG A 74 10.01 -16.05 0.04
N THR A 75 9.50 -17.21 0.45
CA THR A 75 8.14 -17.34 0.99
C THR A 75 7.93 -16.45 2.21
N GLY A 76 8.89 -16.45 3.15
CA GLY A 76 8.88 -15.57 4.31
C GLY A 76 8.92 -14.08 3.94
N PHE A 77 9.76 -13.69 2.98
CA PHE A 77 9.81 -12.30 2.49
C PHE A 77 8.52 -11.87 1.82
N LYS A 78 7.88 -12.73 1.01
CA LYS A 78 6.58 -12.46 0.36
C LYS A 78 5.48 -12.23 1.40
N ILE A 79 5.36 -13.12 2.39
CA ILE A 79 4.42 -12.97 3.51
C ILE A 79 4.69 -11.65 4.25
N GLY A 80 5.96 -11.37 4.57
CA GLY A 80 6.36 -10.13 5.21
C GLY A 80 5.98 -8.89 4.40
N ALA A 81 6.20 -8.90 3.08
CA ALA A 81 5.83 -7.81 2.18
C ALA A 81 4.31 -7.58 2.18
N ASN A 82 3.50 -8.63 2.11
CA ASN A 82 2.04 -8.53 2.20
C ASN A 82 1.58 -7.94 3.54
N VAL A 83 2.20 -8.36 4.66
CA VAL A 83 1.89 -7.81 5.99
C VAL A 83 2.26 -6.33 6.09
N VAL A 84 3.45 -5.94 5.60
CA VAL A 84 3.88 -4.53 5.56
C VAL A 84 2.92 -3.71 4.70
N ARG A 85 2.52 -4.22 3.54
CA ARG A 85 1.53 -3.59 2.68
C ARG A 85 0.21 -3.36 3.42
N CYS A 86 -0.29 -4.32 4.19
CA CYS A 86 -1.47 -4.15 5.03
C CYS A 86 -1.30 -3.01 6.04
N LEU A 87 -0.15 -2.94 6.72
CA LEU A 87 0.12 -1.86 7.68
C LEU A 87 0.19 -0.49 7.00
N LEU A 88 0.76 -0.41 5.80
CA LEU A 88 0.81 0.83 5.03
C LEU A 88 -0.59 1.28 4.59
N ILE A 89 -1.46 0.35 4.19
CA ILE A 89 -2.86 0.65 3.88
C ILE A 89 -3.60 1.07 5.16
N ALA A 90 -3.40 0.40 6.28
CA ALA A 90 -3.94 0.85 7.58
C ALA A 90 -3.50 2.29 7.92
N SER A 91 -2.24 2.65 7.62
CA SER A 91 -1.73 4.00 7.85
C SER A 91 -2.40 5.06 6.98
N THR A 92 -2.84 4.72 5.76
CA THR A 92 -3.61 5.66 4.92
C THR A 92 -4.99 5.93 5.49
N TYR A 93 -5.65 4.94 6.09
CA TYR A 93 -6.89 5.16 6.85
C TYR A 93 -6.68 6.08 8.06
N VAL A 94 -5.57 5.91 8.78
CA VAL A 94 -5.19 6.82 9.90
C VAL A 94 -4.94 8.25 9.38
N ALA A 95 -4.28 8.40 8.24
CA ALA A 95 -4.06 9.72 7.64
C ALA A 95 -5.37 10.40 7.24
N ILE A 96 -6.34 9.65 6.68
CA ILE A 96 -7.69 10.15 6.37
C ILE A 96 -8.38 10.64 7.65
N PHE A 97 -8.29 9.89 8.75
CA PHE A 97 -8.83 10.31 10.04
C PHE A 97 -8.25 11.67 10.49
N PHE A 98 -6.93 11.86 10.40
CA PHE A 98 -6.30 13.14 10.75
C PHE A 98 -6.67 14.26 9.78
N LEU A 99 -6.90 13.95 8.50
CA LEU A 99 -7.38 14.91 7.51
C LEU A 99 -8.77 15.43 7.91
N ILE A 100 -9.69 14.54 8.26
CA ILE A 100 -11.05 14.88 8.71
C ILE A 100 -10.98 15.71 9.99
N LYS A 101 -10.20 15.27 10.99
CA LYS A 101 -10.00 16.02 12.24
C LYS A 101 -9.45 17.42 12.00
N GLY A 102 -8.45 17.56 11.12
CA GLY A 102 -7.87 18.85 10.75
C GLY A 102 -8.84 19.76 10.00
N GLY A 103 -9.68 19.18 9.12
CA GLY A 103 -10.73 19.90 8.40
C GLY A 103 -11.82 20.43 9.32
N ILE A 104 -12.30 19.59 10.25
CA ILE A 104 -13.26 20.01 11.29
C ILE A 104 -12.65 21.13 12.14
N ALA A 105 -11.42 20.95 12.63
CA ALA A 105 -10.73 21.97 13.42
C ALA A 105 -10.58 23.30 12.66
N TYR A 106 -10.35 23.25 11.34
CA TYR A 106 -10.27 24.45 10.51
C TYR A 106 -11.60 25.21 10.44
N MET A 107 -12.72 24.50 10.28
CA MET A 107 -14.05 25.11 10.22
C MET A 107 -14.48 25.73 11.55
N TYR A 108 -14.18 25.08 12.67
CA TYR A 108 -14.56 25.57 14.01
C TYR A 108 -13.60 26.63 14.58
N SER A 109 -12.40 26.78 14.02
CA SER A 109 -11.43 27.78 14.49
C SER A 109 -11.68 29.20 13.94
N THR A 110 -12.87 29.46 13.40
CA THR A 110 -13.28 30.79 12.94
C THR A 110 -13.21 31.79 14.10
N GLY A 111 -12.20 32.67 14.07
CA GLY A 111 -11.99 33.72 15.07
C GLY A 111 -10.64 33.69 15.78
N SER A 112 -9.88 32.57 15.73
CA SER A 112 -8.52 32.52 16.29
C SER A 112 -7.47 32.19 15.22
N PRO A 113 -6.51 33.09 14.95
CA PRO A 113 -5.40 32.83 14.03
C PRO A 113 -4.60 31.58 14.42
N GLU A 114 -4.44 31.32 15.72
CA GLU A 114 -3.71 30.18 16.28
C GLU A 114 -4.43 28.85 15.97
N GLY A 115 -5.76 28.81 16.13
CA GLY A 115 -6.56 27.61 15.83
C GLY A 115 -6.52 27.26 14.34
N VAL A 116 -6.65 28.28 13.49
CA VAL A 116 -6.53 28.12 12.03
C VAL A 116 -5.14 27.63 11.62
N ALA A 117 -4.07 28.17 12.22
CA ALA A 117 -2.70 27.75 11.95
C ALA A 117 -2.46 26.29 12.39
N GLY A 118 -2.93 25.92 13.59
CA GLY A 118 -2.85 24.55 14.10
C GLY A 118 -3.57 23.54 13.20
N ALA A 119 -4.82 23.84 12.82
CA ALA A 119 -5.60 22.99 11.92
C ALA A 119 -4.92 22.79 10.56
N LYS A 120 -4.37 23.86 9.97
CA LYS A 120 -3.59 23.75 8.72
C LYS A 120 -2.37 22.85 8.88
N LYS A 121 -1.65 22.94 10.02
CA LYS A 121 -0.47 22.10 10.28
C LYS A 121 -0.85 20.62 10.41
N THR A 122 -1.96 20.31 11.07
CA THR A 122 -2.50 18.95 11.15
C THR A 122 -2.82 18.39 9.75
N VAL A 123 -3.53 19.16 8.92
CA VAL A 123 -3.85 18.75 7.54
C VAL A 123 -2.58 18.57 6.70
N GLN A 124 -1.61 19.47 6.82
CA GLN A 124 -0.34 19.36 6.08
C GLN A 124 0.44 18.11 6.47
N ASN A 125 0.56 17.84 7.77
CA ASN A 125 1.28 16.65 8.24
C ASN A 125 0.56 15.35 7.83
N ALA A 126 -0.78 15.33 7.91
CA ALA A 126 -1.58 14.19 7.47
C ALA A 126 -1.40 13.92 5.97
N LEU A 127 -1.41 14.96 5.13
CA LEU A 127 -1.20 14.83 3.69
C LEU A 127 0.20 14.32 3.34
N ILE A 128 1.24 14.80 4.02
CA ILE A 128 2.61 14.32 3.81
C ILE A 128 2.71 12.83 4.17
N GLY A 129 2.18 12.42 5.32
CA GLY A 129 2.15 11.02 5.73
C GLY A 129 1.37 10.14 4.75
N PHE A 130 0.22 10.61 4.28
CA PHE A 130 -0.60 9.91 3.29
C PHE A 130 0.16 9.65 1.98
N VAL A 131 0.83 10.68 1.44
CA VAL A 131 1.61 10.56 0.21
C VAL A 131 2.75 9.56 0.34
N ILE A 132 3.48 9.61 1.46
CA ILE A 132 4.57 8.67 1.74
C ILE A 132 4.03 7.24 1.85
N ALA A 133 2.92 7.04 2.56
CA ALA A 133 2.31 5.73 2.70
C ALA A 133 1.85 5.17 1.34
N MET A 134 1.21 5.97 0.49
CA MET A 134 0.81 5.55 -0.86
C MET A 134 2.02 5.13 -1.71
N LEU A 135 3.10 5.92 -1.70
CA LEU A 135 4.34 5.58 -2.41
C LEU A 135 4.93 4.26 -1.91
N ALA A 136 4.98 4.07 -0.59
CA ALA A 136 5.51 2.87 0.02
C ALA A 136 4.69 1.62 -0.37
N VAL A 137 3.36 1.72 -0.44
CA VAL A 137 2.50 0.61 -0.90
C VAL A 137 2.94 0.15 -2.29
N GLN A 138 3.15 1.07 -3.23
CA GLN A 138 3.53 0.69 -4.60
C GLN A 138 4.90 0.01 -4.64
N ILE A 139 5.87 0.51 -3.87
CA ILE A 139 7.21 -0.09 -3.80
C ILE A 139 7.14 -1.51 -3.23
N VAL A 140 6.39 -1.71 -2.13
CA VAL A 140 6.25 -3.02 -1.49
C VAL A 140 5.51 -4.00 -2.41
N ASN A 141 4.52 -3.53 -3.18
CA ASN A 141 3.84 -4.36 -4.18
C ASN A 141 4.82 -4.87 -5.22
N VAL A 142 5.65 -3.98 -5.79
CA VAL A 142 6.64 -4.36 -6.80
C VAL A 142 7.67 -5.35 -6.23
N ILE A 143 8.15 -5.13 -5.01
CA ILE A 143 9.07 -6.07 -4.35
C ILE A 143 8.38 -7.41 -4.13
N GLY A 144 7.14 -7.39 -3.65
CA GLY A 144 6.32 -8.59 -3.49
C GLY A 144 6.15 -9.32 -4.82
N ASP A 145 5.86 -8.63 -5.91
CA ASP A 145 5.64 -9.21 -7.24
C ASP A 145 6.92 -9.76 -7.87
N ILE A 146 8.10 -9.21 -7.56
CA ILE A 146 9.39 -9.72 -8.08
C ILE A 146 9.86 -10.99 -7.36
N ILE A 147 9.38 -11.24 -6.13
CA ILE A 147 9.80 -12.39 -5.31
C ILE A 147 8.88 -13.57 -5.53
#